data_AF-A0A349R0Q6-F1
#
_entry.id   AF-A0A349R0Q6-F1
#
_cell.length_a   1.000
_cell.length_b   1.000
_cell.length_c   1.000
_cell.angle_alpha   90.00
_cell.angle_beta   90.00
_cell.angle_gamma   90.00
#
_symmetry.space_group_name_H-M   'P 1'
#
loop_
_entity.id
_entity.type
_entity.pdbx_description
1 polymer ?
#
loop_
_entity_poly.entity_id
_entity_poly.type
_entity_poly.pdbx_seq_one_letter_code
_entity_poly.pdbx_strand_id
1 'polypeptide(L)'
;MNKRQLLFAFFLGTALVWTSCGNKDAKKQGAAQAQAEKVVPVSFGVASHEIVTGTISYPATVKPLNEADLYAEVSGYITKIYVSDGAVVSAGQALYEIDGTRYNAAVQQAKASLQVAQTDLDRQKRDL
;
A
#
# COMPACT_ATOMS: atom_id res chain seq x y z
N MET A 1 -53.65 96.92 -34.81
CA MET A 1 -53.73 97.75 -36.02
C MET A 1 -54.05 96.85 -37.22
N ASN A 2 -55.30 96.96 -37.69
CA ASN A 2 -55.88 96.65 -39.02
C ASN A 2 -55.72 95.24 -39.63
N LYS A 3 -56.80 94.44 -39.69
CA LYS A 3 -57.91 94.44 -40.71
C LYS A 3 -57.40 94.04 -42.12
N ARG A 4 -58.09 93.07 -42.74
CA ARG A 4 -57.88 92.43 -44.08
C ARG A 4 -56.98 91.19 -44.20
N GLN A 5 -55.97 90.98 -43.36
CA GLN A 5 -55.15 89.75 -43.48
C GLN A 5 -55.72 88.53 -42.73
N LEU A 6 -56.68 88.76 -41.83
CA LEU A 6 -57.45 87.73 -41.12
C LEU A 6 -58.55 87.07 -41.96
N LEU A 7 -58.80 87.53 -43.20
CA LEU A 7 -59.84 87.00 -44.09
C LEU A 7 -59.31 86.17 -45.28
N PHE A 8 -58.00 86.14 -45.52
CA PHE A 8 -57.39 85.38 -46.63
C PHE A 8 -56.73 84.06 -46.18
N ALA A 9 -56.38 83.92 -44.89
CA ALA A 9 -55.82 82.67 -44.35
C ALA A 9 -56.89 81.61 -44.00
N PHE A 10 -58.17 82.00 -43.99
CA PHE A 10 -59.31 81.12 -43.67
C PHE A 10 -59.77 80.26 -44.87
N PHE A 11 -59.26 80.53 -46.08
CA PHE A 11 -59.58 79.77 -47.30
C PHE A 11 -58.61 78.60 -47.58
N LEU A 12 -57.58 78.43 -46.75
CA LEU A 12 -56.58 77.35 -46.86
C LEU A 12 -56.75 76.27 -45.77
N GLY A 13 -57.89 76.25 -45.08
CA GLY A 13 -58.22 75.32 -43.98
C GLY A 13 -59.24 74.23 -44.34
N THR A 14 -59.81 74.26 -45.54
CA THR A 14 -60.93 73.39 -45.96
C THR A 14 -60.53 72.31 -46.98
N ALA A 15 -59.26 71.93 -47.03
CA ALA A 15 -58.74 70.90 -47.95
C ALA A 15 -58.15 69.65 -47.27
N LEU A 16 -58.21 69.53 -45.93
CA LEU A 16 -57.50 68.47 -45.18
C LEU A 16 -58.39 67.36 -44.60
N VAL A 17 -59.62 67.16 -45.10
CA VAL A 17 -60.56 66.17 -44.51
C VAL A 17 -60.92 64.99 -45.44
N TRP A 18 -60.38 64.90 -46.66
CA TRP A 18 -60.64 63.72 -47.52
C TRP A 18 -59.38 63.10 -48.12
N THR A 19 -58.65 62.34 -47.31
CA THR A 19 -57.94 61.12 -47.76
C THR A 19 -57.80 60.16 -46.58
N SER A 20 -58.91 59.53 -46.21
CA SER A 20 -58.96 58.38 -45.29
C SER A 20 -58.76 57.09 -46.10
N CYS A 21 -57.74 56.33 -45.72
CA CYS A 21 -57.46 54.89 -45.94
C CYS A 21 -57.58 54.31 -47.37
N GLY A 22 -56.62 53.54 -47.90
CA GLY A 22 -55.43 52.93 -47.32
C GLY A 22 -55.16 51.60 -48.04
N ASN A 23 -53.99 51.45 -48.69
CA ASN A 23 -53.35 50.15 -48.96
C ASN A 23 -51.91 50.30 -49.51
N LYS A 24 -51.06 49.29 -49.22
CA LYS A 24 -49.80 48.85 -49.88
C LYS A 24 -48.47 48.93 -49.08
N ASP A 25 -48.09 47.75 -48.60
CA ASP A 25 -46.84 46.99 -48.86
C ASP A 25 -45.45 47.43 -48.35
N ALA A 26 -44.82 46.43 -47.71
CA ALA A 26 -43.41 46.01 -47.79
C ALA A 26 -42.32 46.66 -46.90
N LYS A 27 -41.87 45.81 -45.95
CA LYS A 27 -40.48 45.57 -45.47
C LYS A 27 -39.63 46.78 -45.03
N LYS A 28 -39.32 46.86 -43.72
CA LYS A 28 -38.04 46.38 -43.11
C LYS A 28 -37.94 46.73 -41.61
N GLN A 29 -37.41 45.76 -40.86
CA GLN A 29 -36.54 45.87 -39.68
C GLN A 29 -37.10 46.45 -38.37
N GLY A 30 -37.34 45.55 -37.41
CA GLY A 30 -37.35 45.84 -35.98
C GLY A 30 -36.76 44.64 -35.24
N ALA A 31 -35.53 44.79 -34.75
CA ALA A 31 -34.83 43.80 -33.95
C ALA A 31 -35.47 43.68 -32.57
N ALA A 32 -35.74 42.46 -32.12
CA ALA A 32 -36.01 42.15 -30.72
C ALA A 32 -34.95 41.15 -30.24
N GLN A 33 -34.15 41.61 -29.29
CA GLN A 33 -32.94 40.99 -28.79
C GLN A 33 -33.25 39.70 -28.03
N ALA A 34 -32.72 38.58 -28.51
CA ALA A 34 -32.52 37.41 -27.66
C ALA A 34 -31.49 37.80 -26.59
N GLN A 35 -31.89 37.77 -25.32
CA GLN A 35 -30.96 37.92 -24.21
C GLN A 35 -29.94 36.79 -24.31
N ALA A 36 -28.69 37.17 -24.59
CA ALA A 36 -27.56 36.26 -24.58
C ALA A 36 -27.37 35.76 -23.15
N GLU A 37 -27.76 34.52 -22.89
CA GLU A 37 -27.41 33.80 -21.68
C GLU A 37 -25.88 33.77 -21.55
N LYS A 38 -25.38 34.27 -20.42
CA LYS A 38 -23.94 34.45 -20.19
C LYS A 38 -23.31 33.07 -19.98
N VAL A 39 -22.90 32.43 -21.08
CA VAL A 39 -22.19 31.14 -21.04
C VAL A 39 -20.86 31.31 -20.31
N VAL A 40 -20.76 30.71 -19.12
CA VAL A 40 -19.51 30.62 -18.37
C VAL A 40 -18.76 29.41 -18.91
N PRO A 41 -17.60 29.58 -19.54
CA PRO A 41 -16.85 28.45 -20.08
C PRO A 41 -16.38 27.56 -18.92
N VAL A 42 -16.76 26.29 -18.96
CA VAL A 42 -16.31 25.26 -18.02
C VAL A 42 -15.45 24.26 -18.76
N SER A 43 -14.35 23.86 -18.13
CA SER A 43 -13.47 22.82 -18.68
C SER A 43 -13.97 21.46 -18.20
N PHE A 44 -14.12 20.51 -19.13
CA PHE A 44 -14.47 19.14 -18.82
C PHE A 44 -13.39 18.18 -19.35
N GLY A 45 -13.20 17.08 -18.63
CA GLY A 45 -12.40 15.93 -19.08
C GLY A 45 -13.30 14.72 -19.27
N VAL A 46 -13.10 13.96 -20.35
CA VAL A 46 -13.83 12.71 -20.59
C VAL A 46 -13.14 11.60 -19.79
N ALA A 47 -13.85 11.03 -18.81
CA ALA A 47 -13.34 9.89 -18.06
C ALA A 47 -13.32 8.64 -18.95
N SER A 48 -12.18 7.95 -19.00
CA SER A 48 -12.03 6.67 -19.67
C SER A 48 -11.78 5.56 -18.63
N HIS A 49 -12.25 4.35 -18.91
CA HIS A 49 -12.04 3.21 -18.03
C HIS A 49 -10.74 2.52 -18.44
N GLU A 50 -9.78 2.49 -17.53
CA GLU A 50 -8.54 1.75 -17.66
C GLU A 50 -8.31 0.93 -16.38
N ILE A 51 -7.80 -0.29 -16.54
CA ILE A 51 -7.49 -1.15 -15.40
C ILE A 51 -6.18 -0.66 -14.79
N VAL A 52 -6.27 0.04 -13.66
CA VAL A 52 -5.09 0.50 -12.91
C VAL A 52 -4.69 -0.57 -11.90
N THR A 53 -3.59 -1.25 -12.15
CA THR A 53 -3.00 -2.19 -11.20
C THR A 53 -2.03 -1.48 -10.27
N GLY A 54 -2.30 -1.50 -8.97
CA GLY A 54 -1.38 -1.02 -7.94
C GLY A 54 -0.56 -2.17 -7.36
N THR A 55 0.76 -2.02 -7.30
CA THR A 55 1.62 -2.93 -6.52
C THR A 55 1.78 -2.34 -5.12
N ILE A 56 1.47 -3.13 -4.10
CA ILE A 56 1.70 -2.75 -2.71
C ILE A 56 2.91 -3.53 -2.23
N SER A 57 3.94 -2.81 -1.77
CA SER A 57 5.15 -3.38 -1.22
C SER A 57 5.19 -3.14 0.28
N TYR A 58 5.57 -4.18 1.03
CA TYR A 58 5.75 -4.12 2.47
C TYR A 58 7.17 -4.57 2.81
N PRO A 59 7.88 -3.85 3.71
CA PRO A 59 9.14 -4.34 4.23
C PRO A 59 8.88 -5.58 5.09
N ALA A 60 9.72 -6.59 4.91
CA ALA A 60 9.69 -7.81 5.72
C ALA A 60 11.13 -8.21 6.07
N THR A 61 11.27 -8.88 7.21
CA THR A 61 12.55 -9.41 7.68
C THR A 61 12.52 -10.93 7.58
N VAL A 62 13.57 -11.51 7.00
CA VAL A 62 13.74 -12.96 6.93
C VAL A 62 14.19 -13.47 8.30
N LYS A 63 13.55 -14.54 8.78
CA LYS A 63 13.93 -15.25 10.00
C LYS A 63 14.40 -16.67 9.67
N PRO A 64 15.35 -17.23 10.45
CA PRO A 64 15.72 -18.63 10.29
C PRO A 64 14.50 -19.52 10.54
N LEU A 65 14.41 -20.62 9.79
CA LEU A 65 13.35 -21.62 9.99
C LEU A 65 13.55 -22.37 11.32
N ASN A 66 14.80 -22.69 11.63
CA ASN A 66 15.22 -23.32 12.88
C ASN A 66 16.44 -22.56 13.40
N GLU A 67 16.46 -22.29 14.71
CA GLU A 67 17.54 -21.62 15.41
C GLU A 67 17.78 -22.38 16.71
N ALA A 68 19.04 -22.65 17.04
CA ALA A 68 19.43 -23.41 18.21
C ALA A 68 20.71 -22.84 18.80
N ASP A 69 20.64 -22.45 20.07
CA ASP A 69 21.81 -22.04 20.85
C ASP A 69 22.46 -23.28 21.46
N LEU A 70 23.78 -23.40 21.28
CA LEU A 70 24.55 -24.54 21.75
C LEU A 70 25.28 -24.20 23.05
N TYR A 71 25.11 -25.06 24.05
CA TYR A 71 25.77 -24.94 25.35
C TYR A 71 26.47 -26.24 25.70
N ALA A 72 27.56 -26.14 26.46
CA ALA A 72 28.21 -27.32 27.00
C ALA A 72 27.35 -27.93 28.12
N GLU A 73 27.06 -29.23 28.03
CA GLU A 73 26.33 -29.97 29.07
C GLU A 73 27.18 -30.25 30.31
N VAL A 74 28.51 -30.25 30.14
CA VAL A 74 29.47 -30.60 31.18
C VAL A 74 30.54 -29.52 31.31
N SER A 75 31.07 -29.36 32.51
CA SER A 75 32.13 -28.39 32.79
C SER A 75 33.50 -28.95 32.45
N GLY A 76 34.32 -28.17 31.76
CA GLY A 76 35.68 -28.57 31.43
C GLY A 76 36.38 -27.58 30.51
N TYR A 77 37.62 -27.89 30.20
CA TYR A 77 38.42 -27.10 29.26
C TYR A 77 38.22 -27.63 27.84
N ILE A 78 38.13 -26.71 26.88
CA ILE A 78 38.09 -27.06 25.45
C ILE A 78 39.49 -27.49 25.03
N THR A 79 39.64 -28.70 24.52
CA THR A 79 40.91 -29.25 24.02
C THR A 79 41.05 -29.06 22.51
N LYS A 80 39.94 -29.09 21.77
CA LYS A 80 39.93 -28.89 20.31
C LYS A 80 38.69 -28.15 19.84
N ILE A 81 38.87 -27.38 18.77
CA ILE A 81 37.82 -26.70 18.01
C ILE A 81 37.86 -27.28 16.59
N TYR A 82 36.74 -27.84 16.13
CA TYR A 82 36.66 -28.54 14.84
C TYR A 82 36.06 -27.69 13.72
N VAL A 83 35.42 -26.58 14.05
CA VAL A 83 34.67 -25.74 13.12
C VAL A 83 35.09 -24.29 13.24
N SER A 84 35.07 -23.58 12.11
CA SER A 84 35.31 -22.14 12.06
C SER A 84 34.00 -21.36 12.02
N ASP A 85 34.06 -20.08 12.39
CA ASP A 85 32.89 -19.19 12.32
C ASP A 85 32.32 -19.13 10.89
N GLY A 86 30.99 -19.25 10.79
CA GLY A 86 30.27 -19.27 9.51
C GLY A 86 30.35 -20.58 8.73
N ALA A 87 30.99 -21.62 9.27
CA ALA A 87 31.02 -22.94 8.63
C ALA A 87 29.63 -23.59 8.59
N VAL A 88 29.35 -24.30 7.49
CA VAL A 88 28.16 -25.15 7.37
C VAL A 88 28.43 -26.47 8.08
N VAL A 89 27.55 -26.85 9.00
CA VAL A 89 27.67 -28.07 9.81
C VAL A 89 26.42 -28.93 9.67
N SER A 90 26.59 -30.23 9.86
CA SER A 90 25.48 -31.19 9.85
C SER A 90 25.13 -31.68 11.25
N ALA A 91 23.92 -32.19 11.43
CA ALA A 91 23.50 -32.77 12.70
C ALA A 91 24.44 -33.93 13.12
N GLY A 92 24.87 -33.92 14.38
CA GLY A 92 25.78 -34.92 14.94
C GLY A 92 27.27 -34.70 14.65
N GLN A 93 27.63 -33.67 13.87
CA GLN A 93 29.03 -33.30 13.65
C GLN A 93 29.66 -32.76 14.93
N ALA A 94 30.85 -33.24 15.27
CA ALA A 94 31.62 -32.72 16.39
C ALA A 94 32.06 -31.27 16.11
N LEU A 95 31.71 -30.36 17.02
CA LEU A 95 32.05 -28.94 16.91
C LEU A 95 33.23 -28.58 17.84
N TYR A 96 33.19 -29.11 19.06
CA TYR A 96 34.17 -28.86 20.11
C TYR A 96 34.48 -30.16 20.86
N GLU A 97 35.68 -30.27 21.40
CA GLU A 97 36.08 -31.35 22.30
C GLU A 97 36.39 -30.77 23.67
N ILE A 98 35.78 -31.33 24.71
CA ILE A 98 36.06 -31.02 26.12
C ILE A 98 37.01 -32.09 26.67
N ASP A 99 37.94 -31.71 27.53
CA ASP A 99 38.85 -32.65 28.20
C ASP A 99 38.06 -33.73 28.97
N GLY A 100 38.08 -34.94 28.42
CA GLY A 100 37.38 -36.11 28.95
C GLY A 100 38.15 -36.85 30.04
N THR A 101 39.38 -36.47 30.41
CA THR A 101 40.26 -37.31 31.26
C THR A 101 39.60 -37.68 32.59
N ARG A 102 39.02 -36.70 33.29
CA ARG A 102 38.33 -36.94 34.57
C ARG A 102 37.05 -37.75 34.40
N TYR A 103 36.30 -37.50 33.33
CA TYR A 103 35.07 -38.22 33.01
C TYR A 103 35.35 -39.68 32.67
N ASN A 104 36.37 -39.94 31.85
CA ASN A 104 36.80 -41.29 31.49
C ASN A 104 37.28 -42.08 32.71
N ALA A 105 38.05 -41.46 33.60
CA ALA A 105 38.47 -42.09 34.86
C ALA A 105 37.27 -42.44 35.75
N ALA A 106 36.30 -41.53 35.89
CA ALA A 106 35.08 -41.79 36.66
C ALA A 106 34.24 -42.94 36.06
N VAL A 107 34.12 -42.99 34.73
CA VAL A 107 33.44 -44.08 34.03
C VAL A 107 34.15 -45.42 34.26
N GLN A 108 35.48 -45.45 34.20
CA GLN A 108 36.26 -46.66 34.46
C GLN A 108 36.08 -47.14 35.91
N GLN A 109 36.13 -46.22 36.87
CA GLN A 109 35.89 -46.53 38.28
C GLN A 109 34.48 -47.13 38.49
N ALA A 110 33.45 -46.52 37.90
CA ALA A 110 32.09 -47.01 38.01
C ALA A 110 31.91 -48.41 37.36
N LYS A 111 32.56 -48.65 36.22
CA LYS A 111 32.56 -49.97 35.56
C LYS A 111 33.24 -51.04 36.43
N ALA A 112 34.36 -50.73 37.06
CA ALA A 112 35.03 -51.65 37.98
C ALA A 112 34.14 -51.99 39.19
N SER A 113 33.50 -50.98 39.79
CA SER A 113 32.54 -51.19 40.88
C SER A 113 31.34 -52.04 40.46
N LEU A 114 30.81 -51.82 39.25
CA LEU A 114 29.74 -52.64 38.68
C LEU A 114 30.18 -54.10 38.52
N GLN A 115 31.39 -54.34 38.01
CA GLN A 115 31.91 -55.68 37.78
C GLN A 115 32.12 -56.45 39.08
N VAL A 116 32.57 -55.79 40.14
CA VAL A 116 32.67 -56.39 41.48
C VAL A 116 31.28 -56.78 41.98
N ALA A 117 30.31 -55.88 41.92
CA ALA A 117 28.94 -56.14 42.37
C ALA A 117 28.28 -57.29 41.57
N GLN A 118 28.51 -57.37 40.26
CA GLN A 118 28.04 -58.47 39.42
C GLN A 118 28.68 -59.80 39.83
N THR A 119 29.99 -59.81 40.08
CA THR A 119 30.71 -61.01 40.52
C THR A 119 30.21 -61.51 41.88
N ASP A 120 29.92 -60.60 42.80
CA ASP A 120 29.39 -60.95 44.12
C ASP A 120 27.96 -61.49 44.03
N LEU A 121 27.11 -60.88 43.20
CA LEU A 121 25.76 -61.37 42.93
C LEU A 121 25.78 -62.76 42.28
N ASP A 122 26.68 -63.00 41.34
CA ASP A 122 26.83 -64.31 40.72
C ASP A 122 27.37 -65.35 41.71
N ARG A 123 28.25 -64.95 42.65
CA ARG A 123 28.66 -65.82 43.75
C ARG A 123 27.46 -66.19 44.63
N GLN A 124 26.69 -65.20 45.07
CA GLN A 124 25.49 -65.43 45.89
C GLN A 124 24.46 -66.33 45.21
N LYS A 125 24.27 -66.19 43.89
CA LYS A 125 23.38 -67.07 43.11
C LYS A 125 23.87 -68.51 42.98
N ARG A 126 25.18 -68.75 43.02
CA ARG A 126 25.75 -70.10 42.97
C ARG A 126 25.70 -70.81 44.33
N ASP A 127 25.67 -70.04 45.42
CA ASP A 127 25.64 -70.57 46.78
C ASP A 127 24.21 -70.96 47.23
N LEU A 128 23.17 -70.58 46.46
CA LEU A 128 21.77 -71.00 46.63
C LEU A 128 21.44 -72.24 45.79
#